data_AF-A0A5S4TXF1-F1
#
_entry.id   AF-A0A5S4TXF1-F1
#
_cell.length_a   1.000
_cell.length_b   1.000
_cell.length_c   1.000
_cell.angle_alpha   90.00
_cell.angle_beta   90.00
_cell.angle_gamma   90.00
#
_symmetry.space_group_name_H-M   'P 1'
#
loop_
_entity.id
_entity.type
_entity.pdbx_description
1 polymer ?
#
loop_
_entity_poly.entity_id
_entity_poly.type
_entity_poly.pdbx_seq_one_letter_code
_entity_poly.pdbx_strand_id
1 'polypeptide(L)'
;QGDTVTQPVSTEPQTSDTIVETAKTGTFTLDVAEINIRRWPSLASEVVGSYKQGDTVSFDSEGYANGYYWISYVGGSGMRDYLAIGQTDKDGNRISIWGKLN
;
A
#
# COMPACT_ATOMS: atom_id res chain seq x y z
N GLN A 1 -3.38 -16.18 -36.41
CA GLN A 1 -3.48 -14.74 -36.11
C GLN A 1 -4.26 -14.63 -34.82
N GLY A 2 -3.65 -14.03 -33.80
CA GLY A 2 -4.16 -13.99 -32.44
C GLY A 2 -3.18 -13.18 -31.62
N ASP A 3 -3.13 -11.88 -31.94
CA ASP A 3 -2.19 -10.92 -31.38
C ASP A 3 -2.36 -10.86 -29.86
N THR A 4 -1.35 -11.37 -29.16
CA THR A 4 -1.23 -11.19 -27.71
C THR A 4 -0.84 -9.73 -27.50
N VAL A 5 -1.80 -8.86 -27.18
CA VAL A 5 -1.52 -7.47 -26.86
C VAL A 5 -0.86 -7.41 -25.48
N THR A 6 0.46 -7.47 -25.45
CA THR A 6 1.24 -7.04 -24.29
C THR A 6 1.16 -5.52 -24.24
N GLN A 7 0.18 -4.98 -23.51
CA GLN A 7 0.20 -3.56 -23.16
C GLN A 7 1.40 -3.32 -22.24
N PRO A 8 2.26 -2.31 -22.51
CA PRO A 8 3.30 -1.94 -21.58
C PRO A 8 2.63 -1.43 -20.30
N VAL A 9 2.82 -2.14 -19.18
CA VAL A 9 2.40 -1.64 -17.86
C VAL A 9 3.14 -0.33 -17.60
N SER A 10 2.41 0.79 -17.58
CA SER A 10 3.01 2.08 -17.27
C SER A 10 3.36 2.12 -15.79
N THR A 11 4.66 2.19 -15.50
CA THR A 11 5.23 2.36 -14.15
C THR A 11 5.19 3.80 -13.65
N GLU A 12 4.53 4.72 -14.36
CA GLU A 12 4.39 6.11 -13.88
C GLU A 12 3.51 6.14 -12.62
N PRO A 13 3.99 6.76 -11.53
CA PRO A 13 3.25 6.81 -10.28
C PRO A 13 1.96 7.62 -10.43
N GLN A 14 0.86 7.09 -9.89
CA GLN A 14 -0.41 7.81 -9.78
C GLN A 14 -0.23 9.07 -8.91
N THR A 15 -0.57 10.26 -9.39
CA THR A 15 -0.41 11.53 -8.66
C THR A 15 -1.65 12.00 -7.88
N SER A 16 -2.69 11.16 -7.76
CA SER A 16 -3.87 11.54 -6.97
C SER A 16 -3.61 11.44 -5.47
N ASP A 17 -3.85 12.55 -4.76
CA ASP A 17 -3.77 12.64 -3.30
C ASP A 17 -4.96 11.97 -2.58
N THR A 18 -6.05 11.72 -3.30
CA THR A 18 -7.23 11.01 -2.77
C THR A 18 -7.03 9.50 -2.90
N ILE A 19 -7.18 8.79 -1.77
CA ILE A 19 -7.16 7.33 -1.74
C ILE A 19 -8.46 6.75 -2.30
N VAL A 20 -8.33 5.73 -3.16
CA VAL A 20 -9.43 4.83 -3.51
C VAL A 20 -9.39 3.67 -2.52
N GLU A 21 -10.15 3.80 -1.44
CA GLU A 21 -10.12 2.89 -0.29
C GLU A 21 -11.33 1.92 -0.31
N THR A 22 -11.10 0.68 0.10
CA THR A 22 -12.13 -0.36 0.24
C THR A 22 -11.96 -1.06 1.59
N ALA A 23 -13.08 -1.33 2.26
CA ALA A 23 -13.07 -2.08 3.50
C ALA A 23 -12.67 -3.54 3.23
N LYS A 24 -11.63 -4.01 3.92
CA LYS A 24 -11.16 -5.39 3.86
C LYS A 24 -10.27 -5.68 5.05
N THR A 25 -10.56 -6.75 5.75
CA THR A 25 -9.73 -7.24 6.85
C THR A 25 -8.72 -8.25 6.35
N GLY A 26 -7.54 -8.24 6.95
CA GLY A 26 -6.49 -9.20 6.63
C GLY A 26 -5.24 -8.99 7.48
N THR A 27 -4.21 -9.75 7.15
CA THR A 27 -2.88 -9.59 7.75
C THR A 27 -1.81 -9.41 6.69
N PHE A 28 -0.81 -8.61 7.00
CA PHE A 28 0.35 -8.40 6.14
C PHE A 28 1.63 -8.66 6.92
N THR A 29 2.47 -9.56 6.42
CA THR A 29 3.80 -9.84 6.99
C THR A 29 4.87 -9.23 6.11
N LEU A 30 5.72 -8.37 6.67
CA LEU A 30 6.77 -7.65 5.94
C LEU A 30 7.90 -8.58 5.49
N ASP A 31 8.38 -8.41 4.25
CA ASP A 31 9.57 -9.08 3.71
C ASP A 31 10.64 -8.09 3.22
N VAL A 32 10.57 -6.85 3.69
CA VAL A 32 11.59 -5.81 3.49
C VAL A 32 12.08 -5.30 4.84
N ALA A 33 13.25 -4.68 4.87
CA ALA A 33 13.92 -4.28 6.11
C ALA A 33 13.04 -3.42 7.04
N GLU A 34 12.33 -2.44 6.48
CA GLU A 34 11.49 -1.51 7.22
C GLU A 34 10.42 -0.87 6.33
N ILE A 35 9.23 -0.62 6.88
CA ILE A 35 8.20 0.22 6.26
C ILE A 35 7.68 1.23 7.30
N ASN A 36 7.66 2.50 6.91
CA ASN A 36 7.13 3.59 7.74
C ASN A 36 5.60 3.55 7.80
N ILE A 37 5.07 3.68 9.02
CA ILE A 37 3.66 3.95 9.29
C ILE A 37 3.42 5.45 9.08
N ARG A 38 2.40 5.80 8.30
CA ARG A 38 2.13 7.19 7.91
C ARG A 38 0.74 7.64 8.32
N ARG A 39 0.60 8.92 8.63
CA ARG A 39 -0.72 9.51 8.99
C ARG A 39 -1.68 9.63 7.80
N TRP A 40 -1.15 9.65 6.58
CA TRP A 40 -1.90 9.73 5.34
C TRP A 40 -1.22 8.86 4.27
N PRO A 41 -1.97 8.38 3.25
CA PRO A 41 -1.45 7.49 2.20
C PRO A 41 -0.60 8.26 1.18
N SER A 42 0.48 8.88 1.65
CA SER A 42 1.46 9.64 0.88
C SER A 42 2.83 9.53 1.54
N LEU A 43 3.91 9.37 0.75
CA LEU A 43 5.27 9.32 1.28
C LEU A 43 5.78 10.66 1.84
N ALA A 44 5.07 11.77 1.58
CA ALA A 44 5.35 13.07 2.19
C ALA A 44 4.64 13.27 3.54
N SER A 45 3.73 12.37 3.91
CA SER A 45 3.00 12.43 5.18
C SER A 45 3.89 12.11 6.39
N GLU A 46 3.48 12.63 7.54
CA GLU A 46 4.10 12.38 8.84
C GLU A 46 4.33 10.88 9.06
N VAL A 47 5.55 10.54 9.49
CA VAL A 47 5.91 9.19 9.92
C VAL A 47 5.62 9.09 11.42
N VAL A 48 4.74 8.15 11.78
CA VAL A 48 4.24 7.98 13.15
C VAL A 48 4.78 6.71 13.82
N GLY A 49 5.56 5.93 13.08
CA GLY A 49 6.24 4.72 13.51
C GLY A 49 6.74 3.93 12.31
N SER A 50 7.20 2.70 12.55
CA SER A 50 7.62 1.77 11.50
C SER A 50 7.46 0.32 11.94
N TYR A 51 7.33 -0.56 10.95
CA TYR A 51 7.44 -2.02 11.10
C TYR A 51 8.72 -2.51 10.43
N LYS A 52 9.27 -3.59 10.96
CA LYS A 52 10.50 -4.23 10.46
C LYS A 52 10.20 -5.54 9.75
N GLN A 53 11.20 -6.07 9.03
CA GLN A 53 11.07 -7.36 8.35
C GLN A 53 10.58 -8.45 9.32
N GLY A 54 9.60 -9.24 8.87
CA GLY A 54 8.97 -10.30 9.66
C GLY A 54 7.82 -9.84 10.57
N ASP A 55 7.67 -8.54 10.83
CA ASP A 55 6.53 -8.04 11.58
C ASP A 55 5.22 -8.28 10.82
N THR A 56 4.15 -8.54 11.57
CA THR A 56 2.81 -8.76 11.02
C THR A 56 1.85 -7.68 11.47
N VAL A 57 1.11 -7.12 10.51
CA VAL A 57 0.17 -6.02 10.69
C VAL A 57 -1.23 -6.49 10.34
N SER A 58 -2.17 -6.35 11.26
CA SER A 58 -3.60 -6.53 10.98
C SER A 58 -4.18 -5.23 10.45
N PHE A 59 -5.00 -5.30 9.41
CA PHE A 59 -5.64 -4.14 8.81
C PHE A 59 -7.13 -4.35 8.59
N ASP A 60 -7.86 -3.25 8.40
CA ASP A 60 -9.31 -3.23 8.17
C ASP A 60 -9.73 -2.51 6.87
N SER A 61 -8.79 -1.87 6.19
CA SER A 61 -8.97 -1.38 4.84
C SER A 61 -7.70 -1.49 3.99
N GLU A 62 -7.91 -1.53 2.67
CA GLU A 62 -6.86 -1.45 1.67
C GLU A 62 -7.25 -0.45 0.58
N GLY A 63 -6.27 0.06 -0.15
CA GLY A 63 -6.52 1.01 -1.23
C GLY A 63 -5.27 1.40 -1.97
N TYR A 64 -5.39 2.34 -2.89
CA TYR A 64 -4.24 2.87 -3.61
C TYR A 64 -4.31 4.40 -3.69
N ALA A 65 -3.13 5.00 -3.60
CA ALA A 65 -2.91 6.45 -3.71
C ALA A 65 -1.42 6.70 -3.95
N ASN A 66 -1.07 7.82 -4.58
CA ASN A 66 0.32 8.26 -4.72
C ASN A 66 1.28 7.20 -5.34
N GLY A 67 0.75 6.29 -6.17
CA GLY A 67 1.53 5.20 -6.79
C GLY A 67 1.84 4.02 -5.87
N TYR A 68 1.19 3.93 -4.71
CA TYR A 68 1.37 2.85 -3.75
C TYR A 68 0.06 2.17 -3.40
N TYR A 69 0.18 0.88 -3.11
CA TYR A 69 -0.88 0.09 -2.50
C TYR A 69 -0.74 0.19 -0.98
N TRP A 70 -1.80 0.61 -0.32
CA TRP A 70 -1.85 0.90 1.10
C TRP A 70 -2.75 -0.10 1.80
N ILE A 71 -2.33 -0.55 2.98
CA ILE A 71 -3.23 -1.08 4.00
C ILE A 71 -3.39 -0.04 5.11
N SER A 72 -4.50 -0.11 5.82
CA SER A 72 -4.88 0.91 6.79
C SER A 72 -5.63 0.31 7.98
N TYR A 73 -5.35 0.86 9.16
CA TYR A 73 -5.86 0.37 10.44
C TYR A 73 -5.95 1.51 11.45
N VAL A 74 -6.75 1.34 12.50
CA VAL A 74 -6.75 2.27 13.64
C VAL A 74 -5.64 1.88 14.62
N GLY A 75 -4.62 2.72 14.75
CA GLY A 75 -3.51 2.49 15.68
C GLY A 75 -3.89 2.71 17.14
N GLY A 76 -2.96 2.44 18.06
CA GLY A 76 -3.19 2.56 19.51
C GLY A 76 -3.56 3.97 20.01
N SER A 77 -3.31 5.01 19.20
CA SER A 77 -3.73 6.39 19.47
C SER A 77 -5.19 6.68 19.11
N GLY A 78 -5.92 5.72 18.51
CA GLY A 78 -7.27 5.93 17.99
C GLY A 78 -7.32 6.65 16.63
N MET A 79 -6.17 7.03 16.08
CA MET A 79 -6.05 7.63 14.76
C MET A 79 -5.84 6.57 13.67
N ARG A 80 -6.25 6.89 12.44
CA ARG A 80 -6.00 6.05 11.27
C ARG A 80 -4.55 6.17 10.80
N ASP A 81 -3.95 5.03 10.53
CA ASP A 81 -2.57 4.88 10.09
C ASP A 81 -2.53 4.08 8.79
N TYR A 82 -1.57 4.42 7.92
CA TYR A 82 -1.41 3.85 6.58
C TYR A 82 -0.02 3.25 6.42
N LEU A 83 0.04 2.08 5.79
CA LEU A 83 1.27 1.38 5.49
C LEU A 83 1.34 1.07 3.99
N ALA A 84 2.33 1.61 3.30
CA ALA A 84 2.55 1.31 1.88
C ALA A 84 3.18 -0.08 1.77
N ILE A 85 2.49 -1.02 1.14
CA ILE A 85 2.92 -2.42 1.04
C ILE A 85 3.37 -2.82 -0.36
N GLY A 86 3.43 -1.88 -1.30
CA GLY A 86 3.84 -2.14 -2.67
C GLY A 86 3.54 -0.97 -3.60
N GLN A 87 4.01 -1.04 -4.84
CA GLN A 87 3.73 -0.04 -5.88
C GLN A 87 2.50 -0.42 -6.69
N THR A 88 1.81 0.58 -7.22
CA THR A 88 0.73 0.41 -8.19
C THR A 88 1.04 1.14 -9.49
N ASP A 89 0.36 0.75 -10.57
CA ASP A 89 0.30 1.57 -11.77
C ASP A 89 -0.68 2.75 -11.57
N LYS A 90 -0.86 3.55 -12.64
CA LYS A 90 -1.78 4.70 -12.66
C LYS A 90 -3.25 4.34 -12.41
N ASP A 91 -3.64 3.08 -12.62
CA ASP A 91 -5.02 2.60 -12.48
C ASP A 91 -5.25 1.90 -11.13
N GLY A 92 -4.22 1.87 -10.26
CA GLY A 92 -4.28 1.22 -8.96
C GLY A 92 -4.00 -0.28 -8.99
N ASN A 93 -3.62 -0.84 -10.15
CA ASN A 93 -3.24 -2.25 -10.21
C ASN A 93 -1.88 -2.43 -9.54
N ARG A 94 -1.79 -3.44 -8.66
CA ARG A 94 -0.56 -3.73 -7.93
C ARG A 94 0.55 -4.23 -8.86
N ILE A 95 1.67 -3.51 -8.87
CA ILE A 95 2.91 -3.87 -9.61
C ILE A 95 3.83 -4.72 -8.71
N SER A 96 3.93 -4.37 -7.43
CA SER A 96 4.80 -5.06 -6.48
C SER A 96 4.14 -5.24 -5.13
N ILE A 97 4.69 -6.13 -4.31
CA ILE A 97 4.34 -6.28 -2.90
C ILE A 97 5.61 -6.51 -2.08
N TRP A 98 5.72 -5.83 -0.94
CA TRP A 98 6.91 -5.82 -0.07
C TRP A 98 6.77 -6.79 1.11
N GLY A 99 6.02 -7.86 0.90
CA GLY A 99 5.68 -8.83 1.92
C GLY A 99 4.57 -9.77 1.46
N LYS A 100 3.94 -10.45 2.42
CA LYS A 100 2.91 -11.44 2.19
C LYS A 100 1.56 -10.97 2.75
N LEU A 101 0.56 -10.88 1.89
CA LEU A 101 -0.83 -10.63 2.26
C LEU A 101 -1.53 -11.98 2.53
N ASN A 102 -2.16 -12.13 3.69
CA ASN A 102 -2.96 -13.32 4.06
C ASN A 102 -4.38 -12.93 4.46
#